data_AF-A0A935FI37-F1
#
_entry.id   AF-A0A935FI37-F1
#
_cell.length_a   1.000
_cell.length_b   1.000
_cell.length_c   1.000
_cell.angle_alpha   90.00
_cell.angle_beta   90.00
_cell.angle_gamma   90.00
#
_symmetry.space_group_name_H-M   'P 1'
#
loop_
_entity.id
_entity.type
_entity.pdbx_description
1 polymer ?
#
loop_
_entity_poly.entity_id
_entity_poly.type
_entity_poly.pdbx_seq_one_letter_code
_entity_poly.pdbx_strand_id
1 'polypeptide(L)'
;MRAATAAWRRAIGLTALILGAISFGGGCSLLVEKDKAQCVEDKDCLRFDAGSLALCQKGVCIASGLGPPGCVNRAPTTEDELLNRCTTGKCLPFDNCARLGLCNGAALPALKDPPQPDAGQ
;
A
#
# COMPACT_ATOMS: atom_id res chain seq x y z
N MET A 1 47.00 10.73 60.71
CA MET A 1 46.70 11.68 59.62
C MET A 1 46.71 11.10 58.20
N ARG A 2 47.35 9.94 57.91
CA ARG A 2 47.40 9.36 56.54
C ARG A 2 46.16 8.54 56.11
N ALA A 3 45.29 8.15 57.03
CA ALA A 3 44.10 7.34 56.72
C ALA A 3 42.92 8.15 56.15
N ALA A 4 42.80 9.44 56.54
CA ALA A 4 41.71 10.31 56.11
C ALA A 4 41.76 10.66 54.61
N THR A 5 42.97 10.74 54.04
CA THR A 5 43.17 11.06 52.61
C THR A 5 42.85 9.88 51.69
N ALA A 6 42.98 8.64 52.17
CA ALA A 6 42.66 7.43 51.41
C ALA A 6 41.15 7.18 51.31
N ALA A 7 40.40 7.42 52.40
CA ALA A 7 38.94 7.32 52.40
C ALA A 7 38.29 8.37 51.49
N TRP A 8 38.84 9.59 51.48
CA TRP A 8 38.32 10.68 50.66
C TRP A 8 38.57 10.47 49.16
N ARG A 9 39.74 9.92 48.79
CA ARG A 9 40.04 9.53 47.40
C ARG A 9 39.16 8.39 46.87
N ARG A 10 38.81 7.43 47.73
CA ARG A 10 37.89 6.33 47.38
C ARG A 10 36.45 6.82 47.20
N ALA A 11 36.00 7.76 48.04
CA ALA A 11 34.69 8.39 47.90
C ALA A 11 34.58 9.15 46.58
N ILE A 12 35.57 9.99 46.24
CA ILE A 12 35.57 10.75 44.97
C ILE A 12 35.58 9.81 43.75
N GLY A 13 36.35 8.72 43.81
CA GLY A 13 36.39 7.72 42.73
C GLY A 13 35.04 7.02 42.51
N LEU A 14 34.34 6.65 43.58
CA LEU A 14 33.02 6.01 43.50
C LEU A 14 31.94 6.98 43.01
N THR A 15 31.97 8.24 43.46
CA THR A 15 31.01 9.26 43.02
C THR A 15 31.19 9.62 41.54
N ALA A 16 32.43 9.71 41.06
CA ALA A 16 32.71 9.96 39.63
C ALA A 16 32.25 8.81 38.72
N LEU A 17 32.36 7.56 39.19
CA LEU A 17 31.92 6.37 38.45
C LEU A 17 30.39 6.29 38.34
N ILE A 18 29.67 6.67 39.41
CA ILE A 18 28.20 6.72 39.42
C ILE A 18 27.66 7.86 38.56
N LEU A 19 28.26 9.06 38.60
CA LEU A 19 27.85 10.16 37.72
C LEU A 19 28.16 9.90 36.24
N GLY A 20 29.28 9.23 35.92
CA GLY A 20 29.62 8.88 34.54
C GLY A 20 28.68 7.86 33.89
N ALA A 21 28.08 6.96 34.68
CA ALA A 21 27.15 5.94 34.18
C ALA A 21 25.79 6.52 33.76
N ILE A 22 25.39 7.67 34.30
CA ILE A 22 24.08 8.31 34.02
C ILE A 22 24.11 9.07 32.68
N SER A 23 25.29 9.45 32.17
CA SER A 23 25.44 10.27 30.96
C SER A 23 25.36 9.50 29.64
N PHE A 24 25.31 8.16 29.64
CA PHE A 24 25.20 7.34 28.43
C PHE A 24 23.78 6.86 28.10
N GLY A 25 22.78 7.25 28.92
CA GLY A 25 21.37 7.06 28.60
C GLY A 25 20.90 8.10 27.60
N GLY A 26 21.37 8.01 26.34
CA GLY A 26 20.76 8.71 25.23
C GLY A 26 19.30 8.29 25.13
N GLY A 27 18.41 9.08 25.72
CA GLY A 27 16.99 8.83 25.66
C GLY A 27 16.53 8.90 24.21
N CYS A 28 16.28 7.75 23.60
CA CYS A 28 15.44 7.69 22.42
C CYS A 28 14.05 8.13 22.86
N SER A 29 13.77 9.43 22.78
CA SER A 29 12.42 9.95 22.92
C SER A 29 11.61 9.38 21.76
N LEU A 30 10.84 8.33 22.05
CA LEU A 30 9.81 7.84 21.15
C LEU A 30 8.72 8.91 21.08
N LEU A 31 8.87 9.83 20.14
CA LEU A 31 7.86 10.82 19.80
C LEU A 31 6.75 10.10 19.03
N VAL A 32 5.81 9.52 19.77
CA VAL A 32 4.55 9.01 19.20
C VAL A 32 3.67 10.23 18.94
N GLU A 33 3.66 10.67 17.69
CA GLU A 33 2.68 11.64 17.18
C GLU A 33 1.28 11.10 17.52
N LYS A 34 0.61 11.74 18.49
CA LYS A 34 -0.76 11.40 18.89
C LYS A 34 -1.80 12.07 18.02
N ASP A 35 -1.37 12.81 17.01
CA ASP A 35 -2.30 13.34 16.04
C ASP A 35 -3.00 12.16 15.37
N LYS A 36 -4.31 12.12 15.56
CA LYS A 36 -5.13 10.95 15.17
C LYS A 36 -5.36 10.91 13.67
N ALA A 37 -4.90 11.93 12.95
CA ALA A 37 -5.03 12.04 11.51
C ALA A 37 -3.93 11.24 10.80
N GLN A 38 -4.33 10.27 9.99
CA GLN A 38 -3.47 9.53 9.06
C GLN A 38 -3.01 10.39 7.87
N CYS A 39 -3.70 11.49 7.57
CA CYS A 39 -3.45 12.37 6.42
C CYS A 39 -3.96 13.79 6.67
N VAL A 40 -3.38 14.77 5.97
CA VAL A 40 -3.90 16.14 5.81
C VAL A 40 -4.34 16.37 4.37
N GLU A 41 -3.61 15.79 3.42
CA GLU A 41 -3.89 15.82 1.99
C GLU A 41 -3.93 14.40 1.41
N ASP A 42 -4.57 14.22 0.25
CA ASP A 42 -4.70 12.91 -0.42
C ASP A 42 -3.34 12.25 -0.70
N LYS A 43 -2.30 13.06 -0.98
CA LYS A 43 -0.94 12.55 -1.21
C LYS A 43 -0.34 11.85 0.01
N ASP A 44 -0.80 12.19 1.22
CA ASP A 44 -0.31 11.56 2.45
C ASP A 44 -0.81 10.10 2.55
N CYS A 45 -1.85 9.75 1.78
CA CYS A 45 -2.40 8.40 1.69
C CYS A 45 -1.63 7.48 0.73
N LEU A 46 -0.69 8.01 -0.06
CA LEU A 46 0.14 7.21 -1.00
C LEU A 46 0.98 6.15 -0.30
N ARG A 47 1.28 6.31 1.01
CA ARG A 47 2.03 5.31 1.77
C ARG A 47 1.20 4.11 2.22
N PHE A 48 -0.12 4.22 2.18
CA PHE A 48 -1.05 3.22 2.74
C PHE A 48 -1.75 2.40 1.66
N ASP A 49 -1.88 2.96 0.46
CA ASP A 49 -2.46 2.27 -0.68
C ASP A 49 -1.43 2.21 -1.81
N ALA A 50 -1.14 1.00 -2.28
CA ALA A 50 -0.30 0.81 -3.48
C ALA A 50 -1.00 1.32 -4.76
N GLY A 51 -2.32 1.56 -4.69
CA GLY A 51 -3.09 2.30 -5.67
C GLY A 51 -3.21 3.78 -5.29
N SER A 52 -2.93 4.68 -6.22
CA SER A 52 -2.94 6.14 -6.01
C SER A 52 -4.36 6.74 -5.97
N LEU A 53 -5.28 6.08 -5.26
CA LEU A 53 -6.70 6.39 -5.23
C LEU A 53 -7.27 6.57 -3.83
N ALA A 54 -6.45 6.47 -2.79
CA ALA A 54 -6.89 6.80 -1.44
C ALA A 54 -7.11 8.31 -1.28
N LEU A 55 -8.24 8.69 -0.70
CA LEU A 55 -8.60 10.07 -0.37
C LEU A 55 -8.41 10.31 1.11
N CYS A 56 -7.97 11.52 1.45
CA CYS A 56 -7.95 11.98 2.82
C CYS A 56 -9.32 12.54 3.21
N GLN A 57 -10.07 11.80 4.03
CA GLN A 57 -11.36 12.23 4.52
C GLN A 57 -11.37 12.27 6.04
N LYS A 58 -11.59 13.48 6.61
CA LYS A 58 -11.61 13.72 8.06
C LYS A 58 -10.35 13.21 8.78
N GLY A 59 -9.19 13.34 8.12
CA GLY A 59 -7.91 12.87 8.64
C GLY A 59 -7.72 11.36 8.55
N VAL A 60 -8.52 10.62 7.80
CA VAL A 60 -8.36 9.17 7.61
C VAL A 60 -8.25 8.87 6.13
N CYS A 61 -7.34 7.96 5.76
CA CYS A 61 -7.21 7.50 4.38
C CYS A 61 -8.30 6.48 4.07
N ILE A 62 -9.16 6.80 3.09
CA ILE A 62 -10.25 5.93 2.64
C ILE A 62 -10.11 5.63 1.16
N ALA A 63 -10.60 4.48 0.72
CA ALA A 63 -10.67 4.17 -0.71
C ALA A 63 -11.66 5.12 -1.42
N SER A 64 -11.25 5.75 -2.52
CA SER A 64 -12.13 6.65 -3.30
C SER A 64 -13.30 5.95 -3.98
N GLY A 65 -13.23 4.64 -4.20
CA GLY A 65 -14.21 3.91 -5.02
C GLY A 65 -14.13 4.23 -6.52
N LEU A 66 -13.10 4.96 -6.97
CA LEU A 66 -12.87 5.27 -8.39
C LEU A 66 -12.23 4.11 -9.17
N GLY A 67 -12.17 2.92 -8.58
CA GLY A 67 -11.66 1.71 -9.21
C GLY A 67 -11.62 0.52 -8.24
N PRO A 68 -11.43 -0.71 -8.76
CA PRO A 68 -11.17 -1.88 -7.94
C PRO A 68 -9.82 -1.75 -7.21
N PRO A 69 -9.62 -2.46 -6.08
CA PRO A 69 -8.34 -2.49 -5.38
C PRO A 69 -7.19 -2.89 -6.31
N GLY A 70 -6.06 -2.18 -6.21
CA GLY A 70 -4.85 -2.48 -6.98
C GLY A 70 -4.81 -1.88 -8.39
N CYS A 71 -5.75 -1.01 -8.76
CA CYS A 71 -5.66 -0.31 -10.03
C CYS A 71 -4.61 0.82 -10.00
N VAL A 72 -3.98 1.08 -11.15
CA VAL A 72 -2.89 2.05 -11.30
C VAL A 72 -3.43 3.35 -11.87
N ASN A 73 -3.25 4.45 -11.13
CA ASN A 73 -3.76 5.77 -11.53
C ASN A 73 -2.66 6.76 -11.98
N ARG A 74 -1.43 6.26 -12.07
CA ARG A 74 -0.28 6.97 -12.65
C ARG A 74 0.01 6.48 -14.06
N ALA A 75 0.95 7.12 -14.73
CA ALA A 75 1.48 6.58 -15.98
C ALA A 75 2.05 5.16 -15.72
N PRO A 76 1.60 4.13 -16.46
CA PRO A 76 2.09 2.78 -16.31
C PRO A 76 3.51 2.69 -16.86
N THR A 77 4.34 1.93 -16.15
CA THR A 77 5.75 1.65 -16.48
C THR A 77 6.00 0.17 -16.76
N THR A 78 5.01 -0.67 -16.46
CA THR A 78 4.99 -2.11 -16.76
C THR A 78 3.69 -2.49 -17.46
N GLU A 79 3.68 -3.66 -18.10
CA GLU A 79 2.49 -4.20 -18.75
C GLU A 79 1.36 -4.47 -17.74
N ASP A 80 1.70 -5.05 -16.58
CA ASP A 80 0.73 -5.27 -15.50
C ASP A 80 0.09 -3.96 -15.04
N GLU A 81 0.86 -2.88 -14.96
CA GLU A 81 0.32 -1.56 -14.62
C GLU A 81 -0.59 -0.99 -15.71
N LEU A 82 -0.29 -1.26 -16.98
CA LEU A 82 -1.11 -0.85 -18.12
C LEU A 82 -2.46 -1.59 -18.10
N LEU A 83 -2.44 -2.91 -17.91
CA LEU A 83 -3.63 -3.75 -17.85
C LEU A 83 -4.53 -3.43 -16.65
N ASN A 84 -3.93 -2.95 -15.56
CA ASN A 84 -4.64 -2.60 -14.33
C ASN A 84 -4.86 -1.09 -14.18
N ARG A 85 -4.82 -0.29 -15.26
CA ARG A 85 -5.05 1.15 -15.17
C ARG A 85 -6.46 1.46 -14.67
N CYS A 86 -6.60 2.35 -13.70
CA CYS A 86 -7.92 2.74 -13.21
C CYS A 86 -8.72 3.46 -14.32
N THR A 87 -10.04 3.24 -14.33
CA THR A 87 -10.96 3.85 -15.29
C THR A 87 -12.26 4.25 -14.58
N THR A 88 -12.87 5.35 -15.03
CA THR A 88 -14.24 5.73 -14.64
C THR A 88 -15.30 5.05 -15.50
N GLY A 89 -14.87 4.16 -16.41
CA GLY A 89 -15.75 3.36 -17.24
C GLY A 89 -16.69 2.50 -16.40
N LYS A 90 -17.98 2.53 -16.75
CA LYS A 90 -18.95 1.60 -16.17
C LYS A 90 -18.78 0.24 -16.86
N CYS A 91 -18.63 -0.82 -16.07
CA CYS A 91 -18.74 -2.18 -16.59
C CYS A 91 -20.19 -2.40 -17.05
N LEU A 92 -20.38 -2.38 -18.36
CA LEU A 92 -21.65 -2.78 -18.97
C LEU A 92 -21.49 -4.24 -19.39
N PRO A 93 -22.20 -5.20 -18.77
CA PRO A 93 -22.17 -6.58 -19.23
C PRO A 93 -22.64 -6.60 -20.69
N PHE A 94 -21.84 -7.21 -21.55
CA PHE A 94 -22.21 -7.33 -22.95
C PHE A 94 -23.30 -8.40 -23.07
N ASP A 95 -24.49 -7.98 -23.50
CA ASP A 95 -25.67 -8.85 -23.61
C ASP A 95 -25.60 -9.74 -24.86
N ASN A 96 -24.61 -10.64 -24.85
CA ASN A 96 -24.43 -11.63 -25.90
C ASN A 96 -25.67 -12.50 -26.03
N CYS A 97 -26.30 -12.91 -24.92
CA CYS A 97 -27.44 -13.81 -25.03
C CYS A 97 -28.63 -13.14 -25.72
N ALA A 98 -28.97 -11.86 -25.44
CA ALA A 98 -30.14 -11.26 -26.06
C ALA A 98 -29.85 -10.87 -27.51
N ARG A 99 -28.64 -10.37 -27.77
CA ARG A 99 -28.21 -10.00 -29.13
C ARG A 99 -28.07 -11.20 -30.06
N LEU A 100 -27.65 -12.34 -29.53
CA LEU A 100 -27.56 -13.60 -30.28
C LEU A 100 -28.87 -14.40 -30.25
N GLY A 101 -29.90 -13.93 -29.54
CA GLY A 101 -31.19 -14.62 -29.43
C GLY A 101 -31.13 -15.94 -28.65
N LEU A 102 -30.16 -16.09 -27.75
CA LEU A 102 -29.86 -17.31 -27.00
C LEU A 102 -30.41 -17.31 -25.56
N CYS A 103 -30.98 -16.21 -25.06
CA CYS A 103 -31.51 -16.17 -23.67
C CYS A 103 -32.78 -17.03 -23.46
N ASN A 104 -33.32 -17.67 -24.51
CA ASN A 104 -34.50 -18.55 -24.46
C ASN A 104 -34.15 -20.03 -24.26
N GLY A 105 -32.87 -20.34 -23.99
CA GLY A 105 -32.40 -21.73 -23.87
C GLY A 105 -32.25 -22.46 -25.21
N ALA A 106 -32.28 -21.73 -26.34
CA ALA A 106 -31.96 -22.30 -27.64
C ALA A 106 -30.50 -22.77 -27.68
N ALA A 107 -30.27 -23.91 -28.34
CA ALA A 107 -28.93 -24.42 -28.57
C ALA A 107 -28.14 -23.47 -29.48
N LEU A 108 -26.82 -23.37 -29.24
CA LEU A 108 -25.91 -22.68 -30.14
C LEU A 108 -25.97 -23.33 -31.54
N PRO A 109 -25.84 -22.55 -32.63
CA PRO A 109 -25.63 -23.11 -33.95
C PRO A 109 -24.41 -24.03 -33.97
N ALA A 110 -24.44 -25.06 -34.81
CA ALA A 110 -23.27 -25.90 -35.03
C ALA A 110 -22.10 -25.03 -35.52
N LEU A 111 -20.91 -25.26 -34.96
CA LEU A 111 -19.68 -24.68 -35.45
C LEU A 111 -19.52 -25.04 -36.93
N LYS A 112 -19.19 -24.05 -37.77
CA LYS A 112 -18.82 -24.33 -39.15
C LYS A 112 -17.46 -25.00 -39.14
N ASP A 113 -17.35 -26.14 -39.81
CA ASP A 113 -16.05 -26.75 -40.05
C ASP A 113 -15.18 -25.76 -40.85
N PRO A 114 -13.89 -25.61 -40.49
CA PRO A 114 -12.96 -24.86 -41.31
C PRO A 114 -12.89 -25.47 -42.71
N PRO A 115 -12.68 -24.66 -43.76
CA PRO A 115 -12.52 -25.19 -45.11
C PRO A 115 -11.41 -26.23 -45.11
N GLN A 116 -11.69 -27.41 -45.68
CA GLN A 116 -10.66 -28.41 -45.90
C GLN A 116 -9.58 -27.78 -46.78
N PRO A 117 -8.29 -27.89 -46.42
CA PRO A 117 -7.23 -27.47 -47.32
C PRO A 117 -7.38 -28.26 -48.62
N ASP A 118 -7.46 -27.54 -49.72
CA ASP A 118 -7.56 -28.08 -51.07
C ASP A 118 -6.50 -29.18 -51.20
N ALA A 119 -6.92 -30.42 -51.44
CA ALA A 119 -6.00 -31.49 -51.77
C ALA A 119 -5.39 -31.13 -53.12
N GLY A 120 -4.24 -30.43 -53.07
CA GLY A 120 -3.48 -30.01 -54.23
C GLY A 120 -3.30 -31.20 -55.17
N GLN A 121 -3.89 -31.09 -56.36
CA GLN A 121 -3.65 -31.98 -57.48
C GLN A 121 -2.31 -31.64 -58.14
#